data_AF-L1QL75-F1
#
_entry.id   AF-L1QL75-F1
#
_cell.length_a   1.000
_cell.length_b   1.000
_cell.length_c   1.000
_cell.angle_alpha   90.00
_cell.angle_beta   90.00
_cell.angle_gamma   90.00
#
_symmetry.space_group_name_H-M   'P 1'
#
loop_
_entity.id
_entity.type
_entity.pdbx_description
1 polymer ?
#
loop_
_entity_poly.entity_id
_entity_poly.type
_entity_poly.pdbx_seq_one_letter_code
_entity_poly.pdbx_strand_id
1 'polypeptide(L)'
;MLLKNSVLKVLEENKGKTISGAYIANTLNLSRTSIWKAINALRNEGYVINAVTNKGYSLATDTDIISKEGIALYLNKELSDIEIYSHKTITSTNELAKNLALTGAKHGTTIISEEQTSGKGRLGRSFYSPANTGIYMSMILRPNLTAMDSVLITTSSCVAICNAIYKVTNVQSQIKWIMIFL
;
A
#
# COMPACT_ATOMS: atom_id res chain seq x y z
N MET A 1 -14.76 -6.24 8.02
CA MET A 1 -13.60 -5.45 7.54
C MET A 1 -12.43 -5.52 8.53
N LEU A 2 -12.58 -5.04 9.77
CA LEU A 2 -11.51 -5.04 10.78
C LEU A 2 -10.91 -6.42 11.09
N LEU A 3 -11.74 -7.45 11.28
CA LEU A 3 -11.27 -8.80 11.61
C LEU A 3 -10.37 -9.41 10.53
N LYS A 4 -10.74 -9.25 9.27
CA LYS A 4 -9.98 -9.74 8.11
C LYS A 4 -8.60 -9.09 8.07
N ASN A 5 -8.55 -7.78 8.25
CA ASN A 5 -7.33 -7.01 8.26
C ASN A 5 -6.40 -7.42 9.41
N SER A 6 -6.93 -7.68 10.61
CA SER A 6 -6.12 -8.20 11.72
C SER A 6 -5.52 -9.58 11.41
N VAL A 7 -6.28 -10.46 10.75
CA VAL A 7 -5.77 -11.77 10.31
C VAL A 7 -4.69 -11.61 9.24
N LEU A 8 -4.91 -10.72 8.26
CA LEU A 8 -3.93 -10.44 7.22
C LEU A 8 -2.62 -9.89 7.80
N LYS A 9 -2.69 -8.98 8.77
CA LYS A 9 -1.51 -8.46 9.46
C LYS A 9 -0.64 -9.57 10.05
N VAL A 10 -1.26 -10.51 10.79
CA VAL A 10 -0.53 -11.65 11.38
C VAL A 10 0.08 -12.56 10.30
N LEU A 11 -0.60 -12.74 9.18
CA LEU A 11 -0.10 -13.52 8.05
C LEU A 11 1.08 -12.83 7.35
N GLU A 12 1.03 -11.52 7.14
CA GLU A 12 2.12 -10.73 6.54
C GLU A 12 3.36 -10.72 7.45
N GLU A 13 3.19 -10.59 8.78
CA GLU A 13 4.29 -10.70 9.76
C GLU A 13 4.99 -12.07 9.72
N ASN A 14 4.28 -13.10 9.24
CA ASN A 14 4.76 -14.48 9.13
C ASN A 14 4.80 -14.96 7.67
N LYS A 15 4.96 -14.04 6.70
CA LYS A 15 4.92 -14.38 5.27
C LYS A 15 5.93 -15.48 4.94
N GLY A 16 5.48 -16.50 4.20
CA GLY A 16 6.26 -17.69 3.87
C GLY A 16 6.39 -18.73 4.98
N LYS A 17 5.93 -18.45 6.20
CA LYS A 17 5.95 -19.39 7.34
C LYS A 17 4.55 -19.94 7.60
N THR A 18 4.49 -21.22 7.97
CA THR A 18 3.23 -21.85 8.39
C THR A 18 2.96 -21.55 9.86
N ILE A 19 1.82 -20.95 10.15
CA ILE A 19 1.34 -20.65 11.50
C ILE A 19 0.01 -21.36 11.79
N SER A 20 -0.17 -21.84 13.02
CA SER A 20 -1.39 -22.59 13.35
C SER A 20 -2.61 -21.68 13.44
N GLY A 21 -3.79 -22.18 13.02
CA GLY A 21 -5.05 -21.44 13.20
C GLY A 21 -5.37 -21.17 14.67
N ALA A 22 -4.88 -22.02 15.58
CA ALA A 22 -4.97 -21.81 17.02
C ALA A 22 -4.11 -20.64 17.50
N TYR A 23 -2.89 -20.50 16.96
CA TYR A 23 -2.01 -19.37 17.24
C TYR A 23 -2.66 -18.04 16.81
N ILE A 24 -3.19 -17.96 15.59
CA ILE A 24 -3.87 -16.74 15.10
C ILE A 24 -5.10 -16.43 15.97
N ALA A 25 -5.91 -17.46 16.27
CA ALA A 25 -7.10 -17.33 17.13
C ALA A 25 -6.76 -16.77 18.52
N ASN A 26 -5.74 -17.33 19.18
CA ASN A 26 -5.31 -16.89 20.50
C ASN A 26 -4.72 -15.47 20.46
N THR A 27 -3.88 -15.17 19.47
CA THR A 27 -3.23 -13.86 19.32
C THR A 27 -4.26 -12.74 19.14
N LEU A 28 -5.33 -13.00 18.39
CA LEU A 28 -6.37 -12.02 18.09
C LEU A 28 -7.58 -12.11 19.04
N ASN A 29 -7.58 -13.05 19.98
CA ASN A 29 -8.72 -13.38 20.84
C ASN A 29 -10.02 -13.64 20.04
N LEU A 30 -9.93 -14.46 19.00
CA LEU A 30 -11.02 -14.80 18.08
C LEU A 30 -11.28 -16.30 18.01
N SER A 31 -12.48 -16.70 17.60
CA SER A 31 -12.78 -18.12 17.37
C SER A 31 -12.08 -18.65 16.12
N ARG A 32 -11.74 -19.95 16.11
CA ARG A 32 -11.20 -20.64 14.92
C ARG A 32 -12.13 -20.53 13.71
N THR A 33 -13.44 -20.50 13.93
CA THR A 33 -14.45 -20.31 12.88
C THR A 33 -14.35 -18.91 12.25
N SER A 34 -14.05 -17.88 13.04
CA SER A 34 -13.85 -16.52 12.54
C SER A 34 -12.56 -16.41 11.74
N ILE A 35 -11.48 -17.08 12.18
CA ILE A 35 -10.23 -17.18 11.41
C ILE A 35 -10.51 -17.84 10.06
N TRP A 36 -11.17 -19.00 10.03
CA TRP A 36 -11.50 -19.69 8.78
C TRP A 36 -12.31 -18.80 7.81
N LYS A 37 -13.32 -18.08 8.30
CA LYS A 37 -14.10 -17.12 7.49
C LYS A 37 -13.21 -16.00 6.93
N ALA A 38 -12.31 -15.45 7.73
CA ALA A 38 -11.37 -14.41 7.30
C ALA A 38 -10.40 -14.90 6.23
N ILE A 39 -9.83 -16.10 6.41
CA ILE A 39 -8.93 -16.72 5.45
C ILE A 39 -9.64 -16.93 4.10
N ASN A 40 -10.89 -17.40 4.11
CA ASN A 40 -11.64 -17.58 2.87
C ASN A 40 -11.96 -16.25 2.18
N ALA A 41 -12.29 -15.21 2.95
CA ALA A 41 -12.48 -13.88 2.38
C ALA A 41 -11.19 -13.34 1.73
N LEU A 42 -10.03 -13.52 2.38
CA LEU A 42 -8.73 -13.15 1.80
C LEU A 42 -8.43 -13.94 0.52
N ARG A 43 -8.70 -15.25 0.49
CA ARG A 43 -8.55 -16.05 -0.74
C ARG A 43 -9.41 -15.54 -1.88
N ASN A 44 -10.66 -15.15 -1.60
CA ASN A 44 -11.56 -14.57 -2.60
C ASN A 44 -11.06 -13.22 -3.12
N GLU A 45 -10.26 -12.50 -2.33
CA GLU A 45 -9.59 -11.26 -2.73
C GLU A 45 -8.28 -11.51 -3.49
N GLY A 46 -7.90 -12.77 -3.72
CA GLY A 46 -6.73 -13.17 -4.50
C GLY A 46 -5.49 -13.50 -3.68
N TYR A 47 -5.55 -13.43 -2.34
CA TYR A 47 -4.41 -13.81 -1.50
C TYR A 47 -4.15 -15.31 -1.61
N VAL A 48 -2.90 -15.67 -1.91
CA VAL A 48 -2.48 -17.07 -2.01
C VAL A 48 -2.15 -17.58 -0.61
N ILE A 49 -3.16 -18.17 0.05
CA ILE A 49 -3.03 -18.71 1.41
C ILE A 49 -3.14 -20.23 1.35
N ASN A 50 -2.04 -20.93 1.63
CA ASN A 50 -1.99 -22.38 1.72
C ASN A 50 -2.49 -22.84 3.09
N ALA A 51 -3.27 -23.92 3.12
CA ALA A 51 -3.68 -24.58 4.36
C ALA A 51 -3.10 -25.98 4.40
N VAL A 52 -2.42 -26.31 5.50
CA VAL A 52 -1.83 -27.64 5.72
C VAL A 52 -2.50 -28.27 6.92
N THR A 53 -3.06 -29.46 6.73
CA THR A 53 -3.73 -30.25 7.78
C THR A 53 -2.80 -30.38 8.99
N ASN A 54 -3.33 -30.12 10.18
CA ASN A 54 -2.61 -30.14 11.47
C ASN A 54 -1.43 -29.15 11.62
N LYS A 55 -1.17 -28.26 10.64
CA LYS A 55 -0.13 -27.22 10.77
C LYS A 55 -0.70 -25.80 10.72
N GLY A 56 -1.76 -25.55 9.94
CA GLY A 56 -2.45 -24.26 9.87
C GLY A 56 -2.35 -23.57 8.51
N TYR A 57 -2.06 -22.28 8.51
CA TYR A 57 -2.10 -21.40 7.33
C TYR A 57 -0.73 -20.81 7.02
N SER A 58 -0.44 -20.58 5.74
CA SER A 58 0.78 -19.90 5.28
C SER A 58 0.42 -18.97 4.13
N LEU A 59 0.78 -17.69 4.25
CA LEU A 59 0.72 -16.75 3.14
C LEU A 59 1.90 -17.00 2.21
N ALA A 60 1.66 -17.13 0.90
CA ALA A 60 2.70 -17.40 -0.08
C ALA A 60 3.64 -16.19 -0.24
N THR A 61 4.93 -16.46 -0.42
CA THR A 61 5.98 -15.43 -0.50
C THR A 61 5.85 -14.55 -1.74
N ASP A 62 5.29 -15.09 -2.82
CA ASP A 62 5.02 -14.46 -4.10
C ASP A 62 3.65 -13.75 -4.14
N THR A 63 2.95 -13.64 -3.00
CA THR A 63 1.71 -12.84 -2.96
C THR A 63 2.05 -11.37 -3.18
N ASP A 64 1.68 -10.87 -4.35
CA ASP A 64 1.92 -9.49 -4.81
C ASP A 64 0.60 -8.69 -4.80
N ILE A 65 0.06 -8.47 -3.60
CA ILE A 65 -1.15 -7.65 -3.41
C ILE A 65 -0.78 -6.45 -2.56
N ILE A 66 -1.11 -5.25 -3.04
CA ILE A 66 -0.87 -4.01 -2.30
C ILE A 66 -1.91 -3.89 -1.19
N SER A 67 -1.47 -3.97 0.06
CA SER A 67 -2.32 -3.87 1.25
C SER A 67 -1.75 -2.93 2.30
N LYS A 68 -2.63 -2.27 3.06
CA LYS A 68 -2.21 -1.46 4.22
C LYS A 68 -1.43 -2.31 5.21
N GLU A 69 -1.91 -3.52 5.48
CA GLU A 69 -1.33 -4.44 6.46
C GLU A 69 0.09 -4.85 6.08
N GLY A 70 0.35 -5.13 4.80
CA GLY A 70 1.69 -5.44 4.30
C GLY A 70 2.62 -4.23 4.31
N ILE A 71 2.14 -3.06 3.86
CA ILE A 71 2.94 -1.82 3.84
C ILE A 71 3.34 -1.40 5.27
N ALA A 72 2.42 -1.51 6.23
CA ALA A 72 2.63 -1.08 7.60
C ALA A 72 3.83 -1.75 8.29
N LEU A 73 4.23 -2.95 7.85
CA LEU A 73 5.40 -3.66 8.38
C LEU A 73 6.73 -3.00 8.05
N TYR A 74 6.76 -2.18 7.00
CA TYR A 74 7.97 -1.52 6.50
C TYR A 74 8.00 -0.02 6.82
N LEU A 75 6.97 0.49 7.51
CA LEU A 75 6.93 1.88 7.95
C LEU A 75 7.77 2.07 9.21
N ASN A 76 8.43 3.23 9.29
CA ASN A 76 9.11 3.63 10.52
C ASN A 76 8.09 4.05 11.59
N LYS A 77 8.55 4.23 12.84
CA LYS A 77 7.70 4.59 13.97
C LYS A 77 6.99 5.94 13.78
N GLU A 78 7.58 6.87 13.06
CA GLU A 78 6.99 8.19 12.79
C GLU A 78 5.81 8.12 11.81
N LEU A 79 5.79 7.09 10.96
CA LEU A 79 4.77 6.86 9.95
C LEU A 79 3.81 5.71 10.31
N SER A 80 3.89 5.15 11.52
CA SER A 80 3.07 3.98 11.90
C SER A 80 1.56 4.24 11.85
N ASP A 81 1.17 5.51 12.03
CA ASP A 81 -0.23 5.92 12.20
C ASP A 81 -0.81 6.58 10.95
N ILE A 82 -0.08 6.56 9.82
CA ILE A 82 -0.60 7.13 8.57
C ILE A 82 -1.78 6.31 8.05
N GLU A 83 -2.74 7.02 7.45
CA GLU A 83 -3.86 6.39 6.78
C GLU A 83 -3.43 5.93 5.39
N ILE A 84 -3.62 4.65 5.08
CA ILE A 84 -3.32 4.08 3.76
C ILE A 84 -4.61 3.53 3.17
N TYR A 85 -4.94 4.02 1.97
CA TYR A 85 -6.03 3.55 1.14
C TYR A 85 -5.45 2.75 -0.03
N SER A 86 -5.56 1.42 0.03
CA SER A 86 -5.12 0.52 -1.04
C SER A 86 -6.30 0.10 -1.90
N HIS A 87 -6.18 0.29 -3.21
CA HIS A 87 -7.20 -0.09 -4.20
C HIS A 87 -6.60 -0.97 -5.29
N LYS A 88 -7.31 -2.00 -5.74
CA LYS A 88 -6.91 -2.70 -6.97
C LYS A 88 -7.04 -1.77 -8.18
N THR A 89 -8.26 -1.28 -8.37
CA THR A 89 -8.59 -0.35 -9.46
C THR A 89 -9.30 0.88 -8.90
N ILE A 90 -8.92 2.06 -9.36
CA ILE A 90 -9.55 3.34 -9.02
C ILE A 90 -9.63 4.25 -10.26
N THR A 91 -10.43 5.31 -10.24
CA THR A 91 -10.42 6.31 -11.31
C THR A 91 -9.11 7.09 -11.34
N SER A 92 -8.74 7.71 -10.22
CA SER A 92 -7.45 8.38 -10.05
C SER A 92 -7.11 8.48 -8.56
N THR A 93 -5.88 8.09 -8.21
CA THR A 93 -5.35 8.23 -6.84
C THR A 93 -5.31 9.69 -6.41
N ASN A 94 -4.93 10.60 -7.30
CA ASN A 94 -4.84 12.03 -7.03
C ASN A 94 -6.22 12.68 -6.85
N GLU A 95 -7.23 12.23 -7.59
CA GLU A 95 -8.60 12.72 -7.44
C GLU A 95 -9.19 12.32 -6.09
N LEU A 96 -9.00 11.06 -5.68
CA LEU A 96 -9.39 10.62 -4.35
C LEU A 96 -8.61 11.38 -3.26
N ALA A 97 -7.30 11.57 -3.43
CA ALA A 97 -6.49 12.33 -2.49
C ALA A 97 -6.99 13.77 -2.31
N LYS A 98 -7.35 14.47 -3.41
CA LYS A 98 -7.94 15.81 -3.35
C LYS A 98 -9.26 15.82 -2.58
N ASN A 99 -10.15 14.87 -2.87
CA ASN A 99 -11.44 14.76 -2.18
C ASN A 99 -11.25 14.53 -0.68
N LEU A 100 -10.37 13.60 -0.30
CA LEU A 100 -10.04 13.33 1.10
C LEU A 100 -9.40 14.53 1.79
N ALA A 101 -8.53 15.28 1.09
CA ALA A 101 -7.90 16.49 1.62
C ALA A 101 -8.93 17.58 1.95
N LEU A 102 -9.95 17.76 1.09
CA LEU A 102 -11.07 18.68 1.30
C LEU A 102 -11.94 18.29 2.50
N THR A 103 -12.09 16.98 2.76
CA THR A 103 -12.83 16.46 3.92
C THR A 103 -11.97 16.37 5.19
N GLY A 104 -10.74 16.91 5.18
CA GLY A 104 -9.92 17.02 6.39
C GLY A 104 -8.97 15.84 6.65
N ALA A 105 -8.65 15.03 5.64
CA ALA A 105 -7.65 13.96 5.78
C ALA A 105 -6.31 14.50 6.30
N LYS A 106 -5.63 13.66 7.10
CA LYS A 106 -4.44 14.04 7.86
C LYS A 106 -3.20 14.16 6.97
N HIS A 107 -2.17 14.79 7.52
CA HIS A 107 -0.83 14.73 6.94
C HIS A 107 -0.39 13.26 6.79
N GLY A 108 0.19 12.91 5.65
CA GLY A 108 0.71 11.56 5.37
C GLY A 108 -0.33 10.58 4.85
N THR A 109 -1.63 10.94 4.81
CA THR A 109 -2.66 10.07 4.21
C THR A 109 -2.27 9.73 2.77
N THR A 110 -2.16 8.43 2.49
CA THR A 110 -1.59 7.90 1.25
C THR A 110 -2.61 7.01 0.55
N ILE A 111 -2.79 7.25 -0.75
CA ILE A 111 -3.66 6.48 -1.63
C ILE A 111 -2.76 5.74 -2.61
N ILE A 112 -2.93 4.43 -2.73
CA ILE A 112 -2.15 3.57 -3.63
C ILE A 112 -3.11 2.71 -4.44
N SER A 113 -2.81 2.54 -5.73
CA SER A 113 -3.50 1.57 -6.56
C SER A 113 -2.59 0.79 -7.50
N GLU A 114 -3.07 -0.39 -7.89
CA GLU A 114 -2.46 -1.23 -8.93
C GLU A 114 -2.88 -0.78 -10.33
N GLU A 115 -4.03 -0.11 -10.47
CA GLU A 115 -4.57 0.39 -11.74
C GLU A 115 -5.27 1.75 -11.55
N GLN A 116 -5.19 2.63 -12.56
CA GLN A 116 -6.04 3.82 -12.68
C GLN A 116 -6.77 3.85 -14.03
N THR A 117 -8.11 3.94 -14.01
CA THR A 117 -8.93 3.99 -15.23
C THR A 117 -8.99 5.38 -15.86
N SER A 118 -8.72 6.43 -15.09
CA SER A 118 -8.74 7.84 -15.50
C SER A 118 -7.52 8.59 -14.94
N GLY A 119 -6.33 7.99 -15.05
CA GLY A 119 -5.07 8.60 -14.63
C GLY A 119 -4.82 9.95 -15.32
N LYS A 120 -4.41 10.96 -14.55
CA LYS A 120 -4.18 12.34 -15.01
C LYS A 120 -2.72 12.74 -14.81
N GLY A 121 -2.06 13.11 -15.89
CA GLY A 121 -0.73 13.70 -15.92
C GLY A 121 -0.75 15.24 -15.89
N ARG A 122 0.41 15.84 -16.15
CA ARG A 122 0.55 17.31 -16.22
C ARG A 122 -0.23 17.89 -17.41
N LEU A 123 -0.71 19.11 -17.25
CA LEU A 123 -1.40 19.88 -18.30
C LEU A 123 -2.59 19.14 -18.93
N GLY A 124 -3.30 18.34 -18.13
CA GLY A 124 -4.51 17.62 -18.56
C GLY A 124 -4.25 16.39 -19.42
N ARG A 125 -2.99 15.97 -19.62
CA ARG A 125 -2.68 14.74 -20.36
C ARG A 125 -3.17 13.50 -19.61
N SER A 126 -3.54 12.45 -20.33
CA SER A 126 -3.78 11.14 -19.72
C SER A 126 -2.47 10.56 -19.20
N PHE A 127 -2.57 9.79 -18.11
CA PHE A 127 -1.47 9.02 -17.55
C PHE A 127 -1.87 7.54 -17.55
N TYR A 128 -1.38 6.80 -18.54
CA TYR A 128 -1.69 5.39 -18.72
C TYR A 128 -1.21 4.59 -17.51
N SER A 129 -2.13 3.88 -16.85
CA SER A 129 -1.90 3.26 -15.55
C SER A 129 -2.50 1.84 -15.46
N PRO A 130 -2.07 0.87 -16.27
CA PRO A 130 -2.67 -0.47 -16.28
C PRO A 130 -2.26 -1.29 -15.05
N ALA A 131 -3.10 -2.27 -14.69
CA ALA A 131 -2.82 -3.25 -13.65
C ALA A 131 -1.50 -4.00 -13.90
N ASN A 132 -0.83 -4.41 -12.82
CA ASN A 132 0.39 -5.23 -12.83
C ASN A 132 1.60 -4.61 -13.57
N THR A 133 1.65 -3.29 -13.74
CA THR A 133 2.77 -2.61 -14.42
C THR A 133 3.52 -1.60 -13.56
N GLY A 134 2.96 -1.21 -12.42
CA GLY A 134 3.58 -0.23 -11.55
C GLY A 134 2.75 0.07 -10.31
N ILE A 135 3.28 1.01 -9.52
CA ILE A 135 2.64 1.51 -8.30
C ILE A 135 2.14 2.92 -8.59
N TYR A 136 0.83 3.13 -8.51
CA TYR A 136 0.22 4.44 -8.65
C TYR A 136 -0.10 4.99 -7.27
N MET A 137 0.48 6.12 -6.90
CA MET A 137 0.39 6.64 -5.54
C MET A 137 0.18 8.14 -5.50
N SER A 138 -0.61 8.60 -4.53
CA SER A 138 -0.77 10.01 -4.16
C SER A 138 -0.71 10.14 -2.63
N MET A 139 -0.02 11.16 -2.13
CA MET A 139 0.15 11.41 -0.70
C MET A 139 -0.29 12.84 -0.37
N ILE A 140 -1.07 12.99 0.71
CA ILE A 140 -1.54 14.28 1.21
C ILE A 140 -0.50 14.83 2.18
N LEU A 141 0.08 15.98 1.84
CA LEU A 141 1.03 16.69 2.71
C LEU A 141 0.40 17.99 3.22
N ARG A 142 0.64 18.28 4.51
CA ARG A 142 0.27 19.54 5.16
C ARG A 142 1.50 20.22 5.76
N PRO A 143 2.48 20.64 4.95
CA PRO A 143 3.66 21.32 5.46
C PRO A 143 3.31 22.76 5.85
N ASN A 144 4.02 23.31 6.84
CA ASN A 144 3.95 24.73 7.16
C ASN A 144 4.88 25.51 6.23
N LEU A 145 4.46 25.68 4.98
CA LEU A 145 5.24 26.27 3.89
C LEU A 145 4.39 27.25 3.08
N THR A 146 5.03 28.22 2.44
CA THR A 146 4.34 29.14 1.54
C THR A 146 4.09 28.49 0.19
N ALA A 147 3.20 29.07 -0.63
CA ALA A 147 2.96 28.57 -1.99
C ALA A 147 4.22 28.60 -2.87
N MET A 148 5.14 29.55 -2.63
CA MET A 148 6.41 29.65 -3.36
C MET A 148 7.33 28.45 -3.06
N ASP A 149 7.25 27.89 -1.84
CA ASP A 149 8.06 26.75 -1.41
C ASP A 149 7.56 25.41 -1.98
N SER A 150 6.42 25.39 -2.67
CA SER A 150 5.86 24.16 -3.26
C SER A 150 6.78 23.48 -4.27
N VAL A 151 7.67 24.23 -4.92
CA VAL A 151 8.70 23.68 -5.81
C VAL A 151 9.65 22.77 -5.03
N LEU A 152 9.99 23.12 -3.78
CA LEU A 152 10.88 22.32 -2.92
C LEU A 152 10.27 20.95 -2.61
N ILE A 153 8.95 20.87 -2.42
CA ILE A 153 8.25 19.58 -2.20
C ILE A 153 8.41 18.70 -3.43
N THR A 154 8.27 19.29 -4.62
CA THR A 154 8.31 18.52 -5.86
C THR A 154 9.73 18.01 -6.13
N THR A 155 10.75 18.85 -5.94
CA THR A 155 12.15 18.43 -6.08
C THR A 155 12.56 17.40 -5.02
N SER A 156 12.11 17.58 -3.77
CA SER A 156 12.38 16.63 -2.68
C SER A 156 11.75 15.27 -2.95
N SER A 157 10.51 15.27 -3.46
CA SER A 157 9.81 14.04 -3.89
C SER A 157 10.58 13.30 -4.98
N CYS A 158 11.14 14.02 -5.96
CA CYS A 158 11.94 13.39 -7.02
C CYS A 158 13.16 12.65 -6.45
N VAL A 159 13.93 13.33 -5.58
CA VAL A 159 15.11 12.74 -4.95
C VAL A 159 14.72 11.54 -4.06
N ALA A 160 13.64 11.67 -3.30
CA ALA A 160 13.14 10.60 -2.43
C ALA A 160 12.78 9.34 -3.23
N ILE A 161 12.08 9.48 -4.35
CA ILE A 161 11.72 8.34 -5.22
C ILE A 161 12.96 7.73 -5.87
N CYS A 162 13.90 8.53 -6.39
CA CYS A 162 15.15 7.99 -6.95
C CYS A 162 15.92 7.16 -5.90
N ASN A 163 16.01 7.66 -4.67
CA ASN A 163 16.64 6.95 -3.57
C ASN A 163 15.88 5.67 -3.21
N ALA A 164 14.55 5.69 -3.23
CA ALA A 164 13.72 4.52 -2.94
C ALA A 164 13.90 3.43 -4.02
N ILE A 165 13.89 3.79 -5.30
CA ILE A 165 14.16 2.88 -6.42
C ILE A 165 15.54 2.26 -6.23
N TYR A 166 16.58 3.08 -6.08
CA TYR A 166 17.94 2.60 -5.93
C TYR A 166 18.10 1.64 -4.74
N LYS A 167 17.49 1.93 -3.60
CA LYS A 167 17.54 1.06 -2.41
C LYS A 167 16.91 -0.32 -2.64
N VAL A 168 15.87 -0.41 -3.46
CA VAL A 168 15.12 -1.66 -3.66
C VAL A 168 15.63 -2.45 -4.87
N THR A 169 16.09 -1.77 -5.92
CA THR A 169 16.45 -2.40 -7.20
C THR A 169 17.94 -2.33 -7.53
N ASN A 170 18.70 -1.49 -6.81
CA ASN A 170 20.09 -1.14 -7.15
C ASN A 170 20.26 -0.48 -8.53
N VAL A 171 19.17 0.02 -9.14
CA VAL A 171 19.18 0.74 -10.42
C VAL A 171 19.22 2.24 -10.17
N GLN A 172 20.13 2.95 -10.86
CA GLN A 172 20.18 4.41 -10.80
C GLN A 172 19.16 5.04 -11.74
N SER A 173 18.19 5.75 -11.18
CA SER A 173 17.24 6.58 -11.92
C SER A 173 17.72 8.03 -12.04
N GLN A 174 17.40 8.68 -13.16
CA GLN A 174 17.76 10.07 -13.42
C GLN A 174 16.55 11.01 -13.25
N ILE A 175 16.82 12.27 -12.89
CA ILE A 175 15.80 13.33 -12.81
C ILE A 175 15.90 14.20 -14.05
N LYS A 176 14.82 14.27 -14.84
CA LYS A 176 14.65 15.21 -15.93
C LYS A 176 13.59 16.24 -15.54
N TRP A 177 14.04 17.44 -15.16
CA TRP A 177 13.17 18.61 -14.90
C TRP A 177 11.92 18.27 -14.06
N ILE A 178 12.14 17.87 -12.81
CA ILE A 178 11.08 17.57 -11.81
C ILE A 178 10.27 16.29 -12.15
N MET A 179 10.69 15.52 -13.16
CA MET A 179 10.16 14.18 -13.45
C MET A 179 11.30 13.16 -13.38
N ILE A 180 10.98 11.93 -12.99
CA ILE A 180 11.95 10.84 -12.88
C ILE A 180 11.84 9.96 -14.12
N PHE A 181 12.99 9.50 -14.60
CA PHE A 181 13.09 8.49 -15.64
C PHE A 181 14.08 7.40 -15.19
N LEU A 182 13.75 6.15 -15.49
CA LEU A 182 14.61 4.99 -15.28
C LEU A 182 15.54 4.83 -16.48
#